data_AF-A0A349L209-F1
#
_entry.id   AF-A0A349L209-F1
#
_cell.length_a   1.000
_cell.length_b   1.000
_cell.length_c   1.000
_cell.angle_alpha   90.00
_cell.angle_beta   90.00
_cell.angle_gamma   90.00
#
_symmetry.space_group_name_H-M   'P 1'
#
loop_
_entity.id
_entity.type
_entity.pdbx_description
1 polymer ?
#
loop_
_entity_poly.entity_id
_entity_poly.type
_entity_poly.pdbx_seq_one_letter_code
_entity_poly.pdbx_strand_id
1 'polypeptide(L)'
;MSSSRFKAVIFDLDGVITDTAHYHFLAWKRLADNLEQPFDAAFNEHLKGIDRMGSLDLILGERAGHYTAAHKLALADEKNLHYR
;
A
#
# COMPACT_ATOMS: atom_id res chain seq x y z
N MET A 1 17.49 36.28 -22.04
CA MET A 1 16.39 35.54 -21.35
C MET A 1 17.02 34.32 -20.69
N SER A 2 17.07 34.29 -19.36
CA SER A 2 17.64 33.13 -18.66
C SER A 2 16.63 31.98 -18.74
N SER A 3 16.97 30.94 -19.50
CA SER A 3 16.23 29.68 -19.48
C SER A 3 16.41 29.07 -18.09
N SER A 4 15.40 29.29 -17.23
CA SER A 4 15.27 28.58 -15.97
C SER A 4 14.99 27.11 -16.28
N ARG A 5 16.06 26.38 -16.60
CA ARG A 5 16.03 24.92 -16.68
C ARG A 5 15.96 24.39 -15.24
N PHE A 6 15.00 23.51 -14.97
CA PHE A 6 14.72 22.96 -13.65
C PHE A 6 16.02 22.55 -12.93
N LYS A 7 16.17 22.93 -11.65
CA LYS A 7 17.39 22.65 -10.88
C LYS A 7 17.41 21.25 -10.25
N ALA A 8 16.25 20.64 -10.07
CA ALA A 8 16.11 19.28 -9.53
C ALA A 8 14.75 18.69 -9.95
N VAL A 9 14.67 17.36 -9.94
CA VAL A 9 13.45 16.58 -10.07
C VAL A 9 13.48 15.49 -9.00
N ILE A 10 12.38 15.31 -8.27
CA ILE A 10 12.22 14.27 -7.25
C ILE A 10 11.26 13.25 -7.84
N PHE A 11 11.69 11.99 -7.91
CA PHE A 11 10.91 10.89 -8.43
C PHE A 11 10.41 10.02 -7.29
N ASP A 12 9.17 9.60 -7.38
CA ASP A 12 8.67 8.45 -6.63
C ASP A 12 9.34 7.16 -7.16
N LEU A 13 9.26 6.07 -6.40
CA LEU A 13 9.81 4.78 -6.80
C LEU A 13 8.78 3.95 -7.56
N ASP A 14 7.63 3.70 -6.91
CA ASP A 14 6.64 2.72 -7.35
C ASP A 14 5.87 3.23 -8.58
N GLY A 15 5.98 2.52 -9.70
CA GLY A 15 5.34 2.88 -10.97
C GLY A 15 6.01 4.05 -11.70
N VAL A 16 7.05 4.67 -11.13
CA VAL A 16 7.81 5.75 -11.77
C VAL A 16 9.20 5.27 -12.19
N ILE A 17 9.96 4.68 -11.26
CA ILE A 17 11.30 4.13 -11.56
C ILE A 17 11.21 2.62 -11.84
N THR A 18 10.29 1.90 -11.19
CA THR A 18 10.07 0.46 -11.41
C THR A 18 8.62 0.07 -11.17
N ASP A 19 8.13 -0.99 -11.82
CA ASP A 19 6.76 -1.50 -11.61
C ASP A 19 6.69 -2.45 -10.40
N THR A 20 6.79 -1.86 -9.21
CA THR A 20 6.57 -2.54 -7.92
C THR A 20 5.12 -2.45 -7.45
N ALA A 21 4.33 -1.51 -8.00
CA ALA A 21 2.93 -1.29 -7.63
C ALA A 21 2.07 -2.56 -7.75
N HIS A 22 2.33 -3.38 -8.76
CA HIS A 22 1.65 -4.67 -8.91
C HIS A 22 1.89 -5.63 -7.74
N TYR A 23 3.12 -5.70 -7.21
CA TYR A 23 3.43 -6.56 -6.06
C TYR A 23 2.77 -6.06 -4.77
N HIS A 24 2.67 -4.74 -4.60
CA HIS A 24 1.89 -4.16 -3.49
C HIS A 24 0.42 -4.55 -3.57
N PHE A 25 -0.18 -4.46 -4.76
CA PHE A 25 -1.55 -4.91 -4.99
C PHE A 25 -1.73 -6.39 -4.63
N LEU A 26 -0.87 -7.28 -5.12
CA LEU A 26 -0.96 -8.71 -4.84
C LEU A 26 -0.80 -9.03 -3.35
N ALA A 27 0.11 -8.35 -2.66
CA ALA A 27 0.36 -8.57 -1.24
C ALA A 27 -0.84 -8.12 -0.39
N TRP A 28 -1.42 -6.96 -0.70
CA TRP A 28 -2.65 -6.50 -0.04
C TRP A 28 -3.85 -7.38 -0.36
N LYS A 29 -3.99 -7.80 -1.63
CA LYS A 29 -5.05 -8.71 -2.05
C LYS A 29 -5.03 -10.01 -1.26
N ARG A 30 -3.86 -10.63 -1.11
CA ARG A 30 -3.72 -11.85 -0.30
C ARG A 30 -4.11 -11.65 1.15
N LEU A 31 -3.69 -10.54 1.76
CA LEU A 31 -4.07 -10.21 3.13
C LEU A 31 -5.59 -10.03 3.24
N ALA A 32 -6.20 -9.29 2.31
CA ALA A 32 -7.64 -9.09 2.28
C ALA A 32 -8.39 -10.41 2.07
N ASP A 33 -7.93 -11.28 1.16
CA ASP A 33 -8.49 -12.61 0.91
C ASP A 33 -8.43 -13.47 2.20
N ASN A 34 -7.32 -13.46 2.93
CA ASN A 34 -7.16 -14.16 4.22
C ASN A 34 -8.12 -13.62 5.31
N LEU A 35 -8.45 -12.33 5.24
CA LEU A 35 -9.36 -11.67 6.18
C LEU A 35 -10.83 -11.70 5.71
N GLU A 36 -11.09 -12.35 4.56
CA GLU A 36 -12.37 -12.40 3.87
C GLU A 36 -12.94 -10.99 3.57
N GLN A 37 -12.06 -10.06 3.18
CA GLN A 37 -12.40 -8.69 2.81
C GLN A 37 -12.38 -8.50 1.28
N PRO A 38 -13.38 -7.82 0.70
CA PRO A 38 -13.36 -7.51 -0.73
C PRO A 38 -12.22 -6.53 -1.04
N PHE A 39 -11.35 -6.92 -1.96
CA PHE A 39 -10.23 -6.10 -2.41
C PHE A 39 -10.00 -6.27 -3.91
N ASP A 40 -10.22 -5.19 -4.66
CA ASP A 40 -10.05 -5.15 -6.11
C ASP A 40 -9.09 -4.04 -6.55
N ALA A 41 -8.84 -3.96 -7.86
CA ALA A 41 -7.93 -2.95 -8.42
C ALA A 41 -8.45 -1.53 -8.16
N ALA A 42 -9.77 -1.31 -8.18
CA ALA A 42 -10.35 0.00 -7.92
C ALA A 42 -10.10 0.44 -6.47
N PHE A 43 -10.24 -0.47 -5.50
CA PHE A 43 -9.90 -0.20 -4.11
C PHE A 43 -8.40 0.09 -3.94
N ASN A 44 -7.53 -0.67 -4.60
CA ASN A 44 -6.09 -0.46 -4.53
C ASN A 44 -5.64 0.93 -5.04
N GLU A 45 -6.32 1.51 -6.03
CA GLU A 45 -6.06 2.88 -6.47
C GLU A 45 -6.27 3.91 -5.35
N HIS A 46 -7.23 3.67 -4.45
CA HIS A 46 -7.48 4.54 -3.29
C HIS A 46 -6.38 4.45 -2.23
N LEU A 47 -5.53 3.42 -2.27
CA LEU A 47 -4.42 3.25 -1.33
C LEU A 47 -3.13 3.97 -1.79
N LYS A 48 -3.07 4.43 -3.04
CA LYS A 48 -1.87 5.09 -3.57
C LYS A 48 -1.56 6.36 -2.79
N GLY A 49 -0.31 6.48 -2.32
CA GLY A 49 0.15 7.61 -1.51
C GLY A 49 -0.27 7.55 -0.03
N ILE A 50 -0.98 6.50 0.39
CA ILE A 50 -1.30 6.25 1.80
C ILE A 50 -0.18 5.40 2.41
N ASP A 51 0.20 5.70 3.65
CA ASP A 51 1.17 4.88 4.35
C ASP A 51 0.62 3.46 4.62
N ARG A 52 1.50 2.57 5.07
CA ARG A 52 1.19 1.15 5.27
C ARG A 52 0.08 0.92 6.30
N MET A 53 0.11 1.65 7.42
CA MET A 53 -0.85 1.46 8.50
C MET A 53 -2.20 2.07 8.12
N GLY A 54 -2.19 3.24 7.48
CA GLY A 54 -3.40 3.81 6.90
C GLY A 54 -4.05 2.89 5.86
N SER A 55 -3.24 2.28 5.00
CA SER A 55 -3.72 1.29 4.03
C SER A 55 -4.33 0.05 4.70
N LEU A 56 -3.67 -0.47 5.74
CA LEU A 56 -4.20 -1.59 6.52
C LEU A 56 -5.53 -1.22 7.19
N ASP A 57 -5.64 -0.03 7.78
CA ASP A 57 -6.87 0.42 8.42
C ASP A 57 -8.03 0.54 7.43
N LEU A 58 -7.76 1.01 6.21
CA LEU A 58 -8.76 1.03 5.14
C LEU A 58 -9.21 -0.38 4.72
N ILE A 59 -8.28 -1.33 4.61
CA ILE A 59 -8.59 -2.73 4.27
C ILE A 59 -9.38 -3.42 5.39
N LEU A 60 -9.04 -3.13 6.66
CA LEU A 60 -9.76 -3.64 7.81
C LEU A 60 -11.16 -3.01 7.96
N GLY A 61 -11.35 -1.79 7.45
CA GLY A 61 -12.61 -1.05 7.48
C GLY A 61 -13.18 -0.97 8.89
N GLU A 62 -14.46 -1.29 9.04
CA GLU A 62 -15.15 -1.27 10.35
C GLU A 62 -14.53 -2.23 11.38
N ARG A 63 -13.88 -3.31 10.93
CA ARG A 63 -13.22 -4.28 11.83
C ARG A 63 -11.90 -3.77 12.37
N ALA A 64 -11.38 -2.63 11.90
CA ALA A 64 -10.11 -2.08 12.35
C ALA A 64 -10.06 -1.85 13.87
N GLY A 65 -11.20 -1.56 14.51
CA GLY A 65 -11.33 -1.41 15.96
C GLY A 65 -11.20 -2.71 16.76
N HIS A 66 -11.35 -3.88 16.12
CA HIS A 66 -11.21 -5.19 16.77
C HIS A 66 -9.75 -5.64 16.88
N TYR A 67 -8.83 -4.97 16.19
CA TYR A 67 -7.42 -5.32 16.21
C TYR A 67 -6.63 -4.38 17.12
N THR A 68 -5.84 -4.97 18.02
CA THR A 68 -4.86 -4.23 18.79
C THR A 68 -3.77 -3.68 17.87
N ALA A 69 -3.04 -2.65 18.30
CA ALA A 69 -1.90 -2.12 17.54
C ALA A 69 -0.87 -3.21 17.21
N ALA A 70 -0.62 -4.13 18.15
CA ALA A 70 0.29 -5.26 17.94
C ALA A 70 -0.21 -6.23 16.87
N HIS A 71 -1.51 -6.54 16.84
CA HIS A 71 -2.09 -7.38 15.80
C HIS A 71 -2.02 -6.70 14.42
N LYS A 72 -2.30 -5.39 14.35
CA LYS A 72 -2.16 -4.64 13.10
C LYS A 72 -0.73 -4.65 12.59
N LEU A 73 0.26 -4.52 13.50
CA LEU A 73 1.67 -4.63 13.13
C LEU A 73 2.00 -6.00 12.54
N ALA A 74 1.53 -7.07 13.19
CA ALA A 74 1.75 -8.43 12.71
C ALA A 74 1.14 -8.67 11.31
N LEU A 75 -0.06 -8.16 11.05
CA LEU A 75 -0.70 -8.24 9.72
C LEU A 75 0.08 -7.45 8.66
N ALA A 76 0.57 -6.25 9.02
CA ALA A 76 1.40 -5.43 8.13
C ALA A 76 2.75 -6.10 7.81
N ASP A 77 3.31 -6.84 8.76
CA ASP A 77 4.55 -7.61 8.58
C ASP A 77 4.32 -8.91 7.79
N GLU A 78 3.20 -9.61 8.00
CA GLU A 78 2.77 -10.76 7.20
C GLU A 78 2.74 -10.40 5.71
N LYS A 79 2.14 -9.26 5.39
CA LYS A 79 2.09 -8.71 4.03
C LYS A 79 3.50 -8.54 3.42
N ASN A 80 4.54 -8.28 4.22
CA ASN A 80 5.91 -8.09 3.71
C ASN A 80 6.66 -9.39 3.42
N LEU A 81 6.23 -10.54 3.95
CA LEU A 81 6.86 -11.84 3.66
C LEU A 81 6.66 -12.28 2.21
N HIS A 82 5.75 -11.62 1.47
CA HIS A 82 5.40 -11.95 0.09
C HIS A 82 6.19 -11.19 -0.99
N TYR A 83 7.17 -10.37 -0.61
CA TYR A 83 8.06 -9.66 -1.55
C TYR A 83 9.31 -10.45 -1.98
N ARG A 84 9.37 -11.76 -1.71
CA ARG A 84 10.52 -12.60 -2.06
C ARG A 84 10.46 -13.13 -3.48
#